data_AF-A0A968DYE6-F1
#
_entry.id   AF-A0A968DYE6-F1
#
_cell.length_a   1.000
_cell.length_b   1.000
_cell.length_c   1.000
_cell.angle_alpha   90.00
_cell.angle_beta   90.00
_cell.angle_gamma   90.00
#
_symmetry.space_group_name_H-M   'P 1'
#
loop_
_entity.id
_entity.type
_entity.pdbx_description
1 polymer ?
#
loop_
_entity_poly.entity_id
_entity_poly.type
_entity_poly.pdbx_seq_one_letter_code
_entity_poly.pdbx_strand_id
1 'polypeptide(L)' 'MNDSCPKCGGKMDEGRIPSPLKYLFGYKSEDQKHFSFETNVDKAKACLECGYLEFYVDPNELKSKLKKI' A
#
# COMPACT_ATOMS: atom_id res chain seq x y z
N MET A 1 9.72 14.04 7.54
CA MET A 1 8.65 13.09 7.17
C MET A 1 7.71 13.02 8.36
N ASN A 2 6.40 13.19 8.16
CA ASN A 2 5.45 13.11 9.27
C ASN A 2 5.24 11.64 9.63
N ASP A 3 5.82 11.21 10.76
CA ASP A 3 5.60 9.87 11.34
C ASP A 3 4.29 9.77 12.14
N SER A 4 3.45 10.80 12.02
CA SER A 4 2.14 10.89 12.66
C SER A 4 1.05 10.28 11.79
N CYS A 5 0.15 9.54 12.42
CA CYS A 5 -1.01 8.94 11.81
C CYS A 5 -1.91 10.02 11.17
N PRO A 6 -2.29 9.89 9.90
CA PRO A 6 -3.14 10.87 9.23
C PRO A 6 -4.58 10.89 9.76
N LYS A 7 -5.01 9.84 10.49
CA LYS A 7 -6.35 9.74 11.08
C LYS A 7 -6.46 10.39 12.47
N CYS A 8 -5.43 10.27 13.30
CA CYS A 8 -5.51 10.69 14.72
C CYS A 8 -4.28 11.43 15.25
N GLY A 9 -3.22 11.60 14.45
CA GLY A 9 -1.96 12.21 14.88
C GLY A 9 -1.04 11.30 15.71
N GLY A 10 -1.50 10.10 16.09
CA GLY A 10 -0.75 9.14 16.90
C GLY A 10 0.49 8.57 16.20
N LYS A 11 1.36 7.88 16.96
CA LYS A 11 2.61 7.30 16.43
C LYS A 11 2.33 6.18 15.43
N MET A 12 3.04 6.20 14.31
CA MET A 12 3.07 5.10 13.33
C MET A 12 4.27 4.18 13.59
N ASP A 13 4.04 2.86 13.47
CA ASP A 13 5.05 1.82 13.52
C ASP A 13 5.27 1.22 12.12
N GLU A 14 6.53 0.89 11.79
CA GLU A 14 6.89 0.35 10.47
C GLU A 14 6.81 -1.18 10.45
N GLY A 15 6.18 -1.72 9.41
CA GLY A 15 6.01 -3.16 9.23
C GLY A 15 6.12 -3.58 7.77
N ARG A 16 5.86 -4.88 7.54
CA ARG A 16 5.87 -5.50 6.22
C ARG A 16 4.75 -6.51 6.08
N ILE A 17 4.35 -6.78 4.84
CA ILE A 17 3.54 -7.95 4.53
C ILE A 17 4.45 -9.19 4.56
N PRO A 18 4.04 -10.29 5.23
CA PRO A 18 4.80 -11.54 5.21
C PRO A 18 5.05 -12.02 3.78
N SER A 19 6.29 -12.44 3.50
CA SER A 19 6.74 -12.86 2.16
C SER A 19 5.81 -13.85 1.41
N PRO A 20 5.22 -14.87 2.05
CA PRO A 20 4.34 -15.80 1.32
C PRO A 20 3.00 -15.18 0.89
N LEU A 21 2.58 -14.06 1.51
CA LEU A 21 1.34 -13.36 1.18
C LEU A 21 1.56 -12.19 0.21
N LYS A 22 2.81 -11.87 -0.11
CA LYS A 22 3.16 -10.68 -0.91
C LYS A 22 2.49 -10.64 -2.28
N TYR A 23 2.22 -11.81 -2.88
CA TYR A 23 1.55 -11.92 -4.19
C TYR A 23 0.03 -12.08 -4.12
N LEU A 24 -0.52 -12.20 -2.90
CA LEU A 24 -1.96 -12.37 -2.66
C LEU A 24 -2.61 -11.09 -2.12
N PHE A 25 -1.80 -10.10 -1.74
CA PHE A 25 -2.24 -8.86 -1.15
C PHE A 25 -1.62 -7.67 -1.90
N GLY A 26 -2.46 -6.91 -2.59
CA GLY A 26 -2.01 -5.82 -3.45
C GLY A 26 -3.09 -4.76 -3.67
N TYR A 27 -2.69 -3.67 -4.30
CA TYR A 27 -3.57 -2.57 -4.68
C TYR A 27 -4.03 -2.74 -6.14
N LYS A 28 -5.34 -2.68 -6.37
CA LYS A 28 -5.93 -2.58 -7.71
C LYS A 28 -6.68 -1.26 -7.84
N SER A 29 -6.27 -0.44 -8.80
CA SER A 29 -6.99 0.80 -9.13
C SER A 29 -8.14 0.48 -10.08
N GLU A 30 -9.25 1.21 -9.96
CA GLU A 30 -10.40 1.11 -10.86
C GLU A 30 -10.04 1.47 -12.32
N ASP A 31 -8.99 2.27 -12.51
CA ASP A 31 -8.46 2.70 -13.81
C ASP A 31 -7.39 1.75 -14.36
N GLN A 32 -7.04 0.68 -13.65
CA GLN A 32 -6.13 -0.32 -14.19
C GLN A 32 -6.78 -1.12 -15.34
N LYS A 33 -5.93 -1.72 -16.18
CA LYS A 33 -6.41 -2.59 -17.25
C LYS A 33 -7.13 -3.80 -16.65
N HIS A 34 -8.26 -4.22 -17.24
CA HIS A 34 -9.05 -5.34 -16.70
C HIS A 34 -8.23 -6.63 -16.47
N PHE A 35 -7.22 -6.86 -17.32
CA PHE A 35 -6.35 -8.04 -17.26
C PHE A 35 -5.02 -7.83 -16.53
N SER A 36 -4.81 -6.71 -15.82
CA SER A 36 -3.61 -6.55 -14.98
C SER A 36 -3.84 -7.10 -13.56
N PHE A 37 -2.81 -7.75 -13.02
CA PHE A 37 -2.71 -8.10 -11.61
C PHE A 37 -2.50 -6.85 -10.74
N GLU A 38 -2.85 -6.99 -9.46
CA GLU A 38 -2.64 -6.00 -8.41
C GLU A 38 -1.17 -5.55 -8.35
N THR A 39 -0.91 -4.30 -7.94
CA THR A 39 0.43 -3.86 -7.57
C THR A 39 0.74 -4.35 -6.16
N ASN A 40 1.87 -5.02 -5.97
CA ASN A 40 2.20 -5.61 -4.66
C ASN A 40 2.44 -4.52 -3.61
N VAL A 41 2.03 -4.79 -2.37
CA VAL A 41 2.36 -3.96 -1.22
C VAL A 41 3.74 -4.38 -0.70
N ASP A 42 4.67 -3.44 -0.66
CA ASP A 42 6.06 -3.69 -0.24
C ASP A 42 6.32 -3.29 1.21
N LYS A 43 5.61 -2.28 1.71
CA LYS A 43 5.77 -1.76 3.07
C LYS A 43 4.41 -1.43 3.66
N ALA A 44 4.32 -1.50 4.98
CA ALA A 44 3.14 -1.10 5.72
C ALA A 44 3.54 -0.25 6.92
N LYS A 45 2.64 0.61 7.36
CA LYS A 45 2.72 1.25 8.67
C LYS A 45 1.41 1.08 9.42
N ALA A 46 1.48 0.92 10.74
CA ALA A 46 0.32 0.79 11.61
C ALA A 46 0.33 1.87 12.68
N CYS A 47 -0.80 2.54 12.89
CA CYS A 47 -0.95 3.45 14.02
C CYS A 47 -1.13 2.65 15.30
N LEU A 48 -0.29 2.91 16.29
CA LEU A 48 -0.34 2.24 17.59
C LEU A 48 -1.53 2.70 18.46
N GLU A 49 -2.16 3.82 18.11
CA GLU A 49 -3.26 4.42 18.89
C GLU A 49 -4.65 4.07 18.34
N CYS A 50 -4.85 4.19 17.03
CA CYS A 50 -6.18 4.02 16.42
C CYS A 50 -6.28 2.84 15.44
N GLY A 51 -5.21 2.07 15.25
CA GLY A 51 -5.19 0.89 14.36
C GLY A 51 -5.24 1.22 12.86
N TYR A 52 -5.14 2.50 12.48
CA TYR A 52 -5.03 2.88 11.07
C TYR A 52 -3.85 2.20 10.39
N LEU A 53 -4.08 1.60 9.22
CA LEU A 53 -3.05 0.99 8.39
C LEU A 53 -2.80 1.84 7.15
N GLU A 54 -1.52 2.02 6.83
CA GLU A 54 -1.05 2.64 5.61
C GLU A 54 -0.21 1.63 4.82
N PHE A 55 -0.54 1.43 3.55
CA PHE A 55 0.15 0.49 2.67
C PHE A 55 0.87 1.24 1.56
N TYR A 56 2.07 0.79 1.24
CA TYR A 56 2.92 1.38 0.22
C TYR A 56 3.17 0.37 -0.90
N VAL A 57 3.00 0.82 -2.13
CA VAL A 57 3.28 0.07 -3.37
C VAL A 57 4.39 0.76 -4.14
N ASP A 58 5.08 0.03 -5.02
CA ASP A 58 6.05 0.65 -5.95
C ASP A 58 5.31 1.58 -6.94
N PRO A 59 5.61 2.89 -6.96
CA PRO A 59 4.94 3.83 -7.83
C PRO A 59 5.25 3.61 -9.32
N ASN A 60 6.41 3.05 -9.68
CA ASN A 60 6.76 2.73 -11.05
C ASN A 60 5.97 1.51 -11.55
N GLU A 61 5.86 0.47 -10.70
CA GLU A 61 5.03 -0.70 -11.01
C GLU A 61 3.56 -0.28 -11.16
N LEU A 62 3.04 0.54 -10.23
CA LEU A 62 1.68 1.05 -10.31
C LEU A 62 1.44 1.83 -11.62
N LYS A 63 2.29 2.80 -11.94
CA LYS A 63 2.17 3.60 -13.17
C LYS A 63 2.21 2.76 -14.44
N SER A 64 2.97 1.66 -14.46
CA SER A 64 3.02 0.75 -15.60
C SER A 64 1.71 -0.02 -15.83
N LYS A 65 0.92 -0.23 -14.77
CA LYS A 65 -0.34 -0.99 -14.77
C LYS A 65 -1.58 -0.12 -14.99
N LEU A 66 -1.50 1.17 -14.68
CA LEU A 66 -2.56 2.12 -14.99
C LEU A 66 -2.75 2.21 -16.51
N LYS A 67 -4.00 2.43 -16.97
CA LYS A 67 -4.24 2.76 -18.38
C LYS A 67 -3.44 4.02 -18.72
N LYS A 68 -2.49 3.90 -19.65
CA LYS A 68 -1.98 5.08 -20.34
C LYS A 68 -3.18 5.68 -21.07
N ILE A 69 -3.56 6.91 -20.71
CA ILE A 69 -4.43 7.76 -21.52
C ILE A 69 -3.73 7.95 -22.87
#